data_AF-A0ABF7R4A9-F1
#
_entry.id   AF-A0ABF7R4A9-F1
#
_cell.length_a   1.000
_cell.length_b   1.000
_cell.length_c   1.000
_cell.angle_alpha   90.00
_cell.angle_beta   90.00
_cell.angle_gamma   90.00
#
_symmetry.space_group_name_H-M   'P 1'
#
loop_
_entity.id
_entity.type
_entity.pdbx_description
1 polymer ?
#
loop_
_entity_poly.entity_id
_entity_poly.type
_entity_poly.pdbx_seq_one_letter_code
_entity_poly.pdbx_strand_id
1 'polypeptide(L)'
;MSPLLPTGGSLFSFPIGIAKCAPVQSLVNVLSGIILGPWWALGQALATSILRNLLGTGTVFAFPGSMSGAFLAGWLYQKFKKPVLAVLGEVVGTGLVGALVAVPLAMLLFGKGGLMLFIPSFSASAVVGAALAYVLVRALWPVISREIERG
;
A
#
# COMPACT_ATOMS: atom_id res chain seq x y z
N MET A 1 1.58 -33.12 -3.29
CA MET A 1 0.16 -33.38 -3.01
C MET A 1 0.01 -33.29 -1.51
N SER A 2 -0.36 -32.15 -0.94
CA SER A 2 -1.75 -31.67 -0.91
C SER A 2 -1.82 -30.12 -0.96
N PRO A 3 -2.45 -29.54 -2.00
CA PRO A 3 -2.85 -28.14 -2.03
C PRO A 3 -4.26 -28.06 -1.46
N LEU A 4 -4.44 -27.73 -0.18
CA LEU A 4 -5.77 -27.61 0.40
C LEU A 4 -5.90 -26.31 1.21
N LEU A 5 -6.77 -25.45 0.65
CA LEU A 5 -7.50 -24.34 1.25
C LEU A 5 -6.75 -23.01 1.47
N PRO A 6 -6.86 -22.06 0.51
CA PRO A 6 -6.73 -20.64 0.79
C PRO A 6 -8.03 -20.15 1.47
N THR A 7 -8.21 -20.46 2.76
CA THR A 7 -9.40 -20.03 3.50
C THR A 7 -9.25 -18.57 3.95
N GLY A 8 -9.97 -17.68 3.28
CA GLY A 8 -10.66 -16.57 3.95
C GLY A 8 -9.98 -15.21 4.05
N GLY A 9 -8.69 -15.06 3.74
CA GLY A 9 -8.00 -13.74 3.82
C GLY A 9 -7.30 -13.26 2.54
N SER A 10 -7.27 -14.10 1.49
CA SER A 10 -6.38 -13.95 0.34
C SER A 10 -7.10 -13.71 -1.00
N LEU A 11 -8.37 -13.29 -0.98
CA LEU A 11 -9.17 -13.18 -2.20
C LEU A 11 -8.80 -12.00 -3.12
N PHE A 12 -7.95 -11.06 -2.68
CA PHE A 12 -7.55 -9.91 -3.50
C PHE A 12 -6.08 -9.48 -3.30
N SER A 13 -5.17 -10.43 -3.10
CA SER A 13 -3.74 -10.18 -3.30
C SER A 13 -3.25 -11.05 -4.42
N PHE A 14 -3.01 -10.46 -5.59
CA PHE A 14 -2.39 -11.18 -6.70
C PHE A 14 -0.90 -11.36 -6.38
N PRO A 15 -0.40 -12.60 -6.24
CA PRO A 15 1.02 -12.82 -6.07
C PRO A 15 1.74 -12.51 -7.40
N ILE A 16 2.61 -11.51 -7.42
CA ILE A 16 3.53 -11.25 -8.53
C ILE A 16 4.92 -11.65 -8.03
N GLY A 17 5.27 -12.92 -8.22
CA GLY A 17 6.55 -13.48 -7.75
C GLY A 17 6.62 -13.59 -6.22
N ILE A 18 7.68 -13.06 -5.61
CA ILE A 18 7.91 -13.06 -4.14
C ILE A 18 7.11 -11.94 -3.45
N ALA A 19 6.64 -10.93 -4.20
CA ALA A 19 5.88 -9.81 -3.69
C ALA A 19 4.36 -10.06 -3.85
N LYS A 20 3.64 -10.04 -2.73
CA LYS A 20 2.16 -10.03 -2.74
C LYS A 20 1.71 -8.64 -3.16
N CYS A 21 1.22 -8.50 -4.40
CA CYS A 21 0.59 -7.27 -4.85
C CYS A 21 -0.78 -7.20 -4.16
N ALA A 22 -0.93 -6.26 -3.22
CA ALA A 22 -2.14 -6.07 -2.43
C ALA A 22 -2.89 -4.82 -2.91
N PRO A 23 -3.57 -4.86 -4.07
CA PRO A 23 -4.26 -3.70 -4.65
C PRO A 23 -5.32 -3.11 -3.71
N VAL A 24 -5.95 -3.96 -2.90
CA VAL A 24 -6.92 -3.51 -1.88
C VAL A 24 -6.23 -2.67 -0.80
N GLN A 25 -4.98 -2.97 -0.43
CA GLN A 25 -4.29 -2.21 0.61
C GLN A 25 -3.89 -0.82 0.13
N SER A 26 -3.37 -0.68 -1.09
CA SER A 26 -3.11 0.64 -1.66
C SER A 26 -4.37 1.45 -1.88
N LEU A 27 -5.50 0.80 -2.22
CA LEU A 27 -6.79 1.47 -2.25
C LEU A 27 -7.19 2.00 -0.86
N VAL A 28 -7.11 1.16 0.18
CA VAL A 28 -7.43 1.56 1.56
C VAL A 28 -6.52 2.71 2.01
N ASN A 29 -5.22 2.65 1.74
CA ASN A 29 -4.28 3.72 2.06
C ASN A 29 -4.67 5.05 1.39
N VAL A 30 -5.01 5.03 0.10
CA VAL A 30 -5.44 6.23 -0.64
C VAL A 30 -6.76 6.76 -0.11
N LEU A 31 -7.76 5.89 0.14
CA LEU A 31 -9.05 6.29 0.69
C LEU A 31 -8.92 6.87 2.09
N SER A 32 -8.15 6.22 2.97
CA SER A 32 -7.86 6.73 4.31
C SER A 32 -7.09 8.05 4.23
N GLY A 33 -6.16 8.22 3.29
CA GLY A 33 -5.48 9.49 3.03
C GLY A 33 -6.44 10.60 2.60
N ILE A 34 -7.39 10.29 1.71
CA ILE A 34 -8.38 11.24 1.19
C ILE A 34 -9.40 11.65 2.26
N ILE A 35 -9.94 10.68 3.01
CA ILE A 35 -11.08 10.86 3.92
C ILE A 35 -10.59 11.30 5.31
N LEU A 36 -9.58 10.63 5.87
CA LEU A 36 -9.14 10.85 7.25
C LEU A 36 -7.94 11.80 7.35
N GLY A 37 -7.21 12.02 6.26
CA GLY A 37 -5.98 12.81 6.24
C GLY A 37 -4.72 12.02 6.64
N PRO A 38 -3.53 12.64 6.51
CA PRO A 38 -2.24 11.93 6.53
C PRO A 38 -1.92 11.26 7.86
N TRP A 39 -2.25 11.89 9.00
CA TRP A 39 -1.94 11.32 10.32
C TRP A 39 -2.82 10.12 10.68
N TRP A 40 -4.12 10.20 10.39
CA TRP A 40 -5.04 9.10 10.60
C TRP A 40 -4.82 7.96 9.60
N ALA A 41 -4.48 8.28 8.35
CA ALA A 41 -4.09 7.29 7.34
C ALA A 41 -2.81 6.54 7.75
N LEU A 42 -1.82 7.24 8.34
CA LEU A 42 -0.62 6.59 8.90
C LEU A 42 -0.97 5.65 10.05
N GLY A 43 -1.86 6.05 10.96
CA GLY A 43 -2.36 5.20 12.04
C GLY A 43 -3.08 3.95 11.54
N GLN A 44 -3.95 4.10 10.53
CA GLN A 44 -4.62 2.97 9.87
C GLN A 44 -3.62 2.04 9.18
N ALA A 45 -2.64 2.60 8.45
CA ALA A 45 -1.61 1.81 7.76
C ALA A 45 -0.75 1.02 8.76
N LEU A 46 -0.46 1.61 9.92
CA LEU A 46 0.22 0.91 11.01
C LEU A 46 -0.63 -0.21 11.58
N ALA A 47 -1.89 0.07 11.95
CA ALA A 47 -2.80 -0.92 12.52
C ALA A 47 -3.03 -2.11 11.57
N THR A 48 -3.26 -1.83 10.29
CA THR A 48 -3.42 -2.88 9.27
C THR A 48 -2.14 -3.68 9.04
N SER A 49 -0.96 -3.05 9.10
CA SER A 49 0.33 -3.77 9.01
C SER A 49 0.56 -4.68 10.23
N ILE A 50 0.21 -4.22 11.44
CA ILE A 50 0.26 -5.04 12.66
C ILE A 50 -0.66 -6.26 12.52
N LEU A 51 -1.93 -6.04 12.15
CA LEU A 51 -2.90 -7.12 11.97
C LEU A 51 -2.44 -8.14 10.92
N ARG A 52 -1.91 -7.68 9.78
CA ARG A 52 -1.39 -8.58 8.74
C ARG A 52 -0.18 -9.38 9.21
N ASN A 53 0.70 -8.79 10.01
CA ASN A 53 1.85 -9.49 10.56
C ASN A 53 1.42 -10.53 11.60
N LEU A 54 0.45 -10.21 12.46
CA LEU A 54 -0.14 -11.16 13.43
C LEU A 54 -0.86 -12.32 12.75
N LEU A 55 -1.57 -12.07 11.66
CA LEU A 55 -2.27 -13.08 10.86
C LEU A 55 -1.34 -13.90 9.95
N GLY A 56 -0.02 -13.65 9.96
CA GLY A 56 0.96 -14.35 9.12
C GLY A 56 0.82 -14.09 7.61
N THR A 57 -0.03 -13.12 7.21
CA THR A 57 -0.27 -12.79 5.80
C THR A 57 0.60 -11.63 5.31
N GLY A 58 1.09 -10.79 6.24
CA GLY A 58 2.00 -9.69 6.02
C GLY A 58 3.48 -10.05 6.24
N THR A 59 4.36 -9.14 5.85
CA THR A 59 5.80 -9.21 6.14
C THR A 59 6.21 -7.95 6.88
N VAL A 60 7.35 -7.95 7.57
CA VAL A 60 7.87 -6.77 8.26
C VAL A 60 8.11 -5.60 7.29
N PHE A 61 8.28 -5.89 6.01
CA PHE A 61 8.41 -4.90 4.92
C PHE A 61 7.11 -4.17 4.56
N ALA A 62 5.95 -4.69 4.98
CA ALA A 62 4.66 -4.04 4.75
C ALA A 62 4.53 -2.73 5.55
N PHE A 63 5.24 -2.60 6.67
CA PHE A 63 5.22 -1.41 7.53
C PHE A 63 5.78 -0.17 6.81
N PRO A 64 7.06 -0.15 6.37
CA PRO A 64 7.63 1.06 5.75
C PRO A 64 6.93 1.45 4.45
N GLY A 65 6.52 0.46 3.63
CA GLY A 65 5.74 0.70 2.41
C GLY A 65 4.38 1.34 2.69
N SER A 66 3.53 0.67 3.47
CA SER A 66 2.14 1.10 3.67
C SER A 66 2.05 2.42 4.45
N MET A 67 2.95 2.66 5.42
CA MET A 67 2.94 3.90 6.22
C MET A 67 3.36 5.11 5.39
N SER A 68 4.43 4.98 4.58
CA SER A 68 4.89 6.07 3.72
C SER A 68 3.92 6.35 2.58
N GLY A 69 3.34 5.32 1.96
CA GLY A 69 2.26 5.44 0.98
C GLY A 69 1.06 6.21 1.49
N ALA A 70 0.44 5.73 2.57
CA ALA A 70 -0.78 6.31 3.13
C ALA A 70 -0.56 7.77 3.58
N PHE A 71 0.59 8.05 4.18
CA PHE A 71 0.96 9.40 4.60
C PHE A 71 1.12 10.34 3.40
N LEU A 72 1.88 9.92 2.38
CA LEU A 72 2.14 10.77 1.20
C LEU A 72 0.87 10.97 0.37
N ALA A 73 0.01 9.95 0.27
CA ALA A 73 -1.30 10.04 -0.36
C ALA A 73 -2.20 11.08 0.33
N GLY A 74 -2.31 11.00 1.67
CA GLY A 74 -3.08 11.96 2.45
C GLY A 74 -2.51 13.38 2.40
N TRP A 75 -1.18 13.53 2.42
CA TRP A 75 -0.52 14.83 2.37
C TRP A 75 -0.71 15.53 1.01
N LEU A 76 -0.51 14.79 -0.09
CA LEU A 76 -0.73 15.30 -1.44
C LEU A 76 -2.21 15.64 -1.69
N TYR A 77 -3.13 14.81 -1.18
CA TYR A 77 -4.56 15.13 -1.26
C TYR A 77 -4.91 16.37 -0.46
N GLN A 78 -4.43 16.53 0.77
CA GLN A 78 -4.72 17.72 1.57
C GLN A 78 -4.23 19.00 0.91
N LYS A 79 -3.04 18.96 0.31
CA LYS A 79 -2.42 20.14 -0.31
C LYS A 79 -3.09 20.56 -1.62
N PHE A 80 -3.48 19.61 -2.45
CA PHE A 80 -3.98 19.90 -3.81
C PHE A 80 -5.46 19.58 -4.03
N LYS A 81 -6.11 18.87 -3.10
CA LYS A 81 -7.51 18.42 -3.14
C LYS A 81 -7.88 17.65 -4.41
N LYS A 82 -6.90 16.96 -5.02
CA LYS A 82 -7.08 16.15 -6.23
C LYS A 82 -6.82 14.67 -5.92
N PRO A 83 -7.76 13.76 -6.24
CA PRO A 83 -7.59 12.33 -5.96
C PRO A 83 -6.44 11.70 -6.72
N VAL A 84 -6.18 12.18 -7.94
CA VAL A 84 -5.07 11.71 -8.77
C VAL A 84 -3.73 11.93 -8.06
N LEU A 85 -3.59 13.03 -7.32
CA LEU A 85 -2.39 13.31 -6.53
C LEU A 85 -2.28 12.43 -5.28
N ALA A 86 -3.40 12.02 -4.70
CA ALA A 86 -3.41 11.03 -3.62
C ALA A 86 -2.88 9.68 -4.11
N VAL A 87 -3.35 9.22 -5.28
CA VAL A 87 -2.88 7.98 -5.90
C VAL A 87 -1.40 8.08 -6.26
N LEU A 88 -0.95 9.20 -6.85
CA LEU A 88 0.47 9.46 -7.11
C LEU A 88 1.30 9.43 -5.82
N GLY A 89 0.76 9.99 -4.73
CA GLY A 89 1.37 9.93 -3.41
C GLY A 89 1.56 8.50 -2.91
N GLU A 90 0.58 7.64 -3.07
CA GLU A 90 0.71 6.22 -2.72
C GLU A 90 1.77 5.52 -3.57
N VAL A 91 1.86 5.80 -4.88
CA VAL A 91 2.88 5.20 -5.76
C VAL A 91 4.29 5.58 -5.30
N VAL A 92 4.50 6.87 -5.09
CA VAL A 92 5.82 7.41 -4.71
C VAL A 92 6.14 7.01 -3.28
N GLY A 93 5.17 7.11 -2.37
CA GLY A 93 5.29 6.74 -0.97
C GLY A 93 5.62 5.26 -0.83
N THR A 94 4.79 4.36 -1.32
CA THR A 94 5.03 2.92 -1.17
C THR A 94 6.20 2.43 -2.05
N GLY A 95 6.29 2.89 -3.30
CA GLY A 95 7.21 2.34 -4.30
C GLY A 95 8.63 2.90 -4.30
N LEU A 96 8.82 4.17 -3.93
CA LEU A 96 10.13 4.80 -3.82
C LEU A 96 10.54 4.96 -2.36
N VAL A 97 9.75 5.71 -1.58
CA VAL A 97 10.12 6.04 -0.19
C VAL A 97 10.11 4.79 0.69
N GLY A 98 9.05 4.00 0.61
CA GLY A 98 8.86 2.77 1.36
C GLY A 98 9.88 1.69 0.98
N ALA A 99 10.21 1.59 -0.31
CA ALA A 99 11.27 0.70 -0.78
C ALA A 99 12.65 1.09 -0.23
N LEU A 100 12.98 2.39 -0.23
CA LEU A 100 14.22 2.91 0.33
C LEU A 100 14.29 2.74 1.85
N VAL A 101 13.22 3.01 2.58
CA VAL A 101 13.16 2.80 4.04
C VAL A 101 13.21 1.31 4.40
N ALA A 102 12.74 0.42 3.50
CA ALA A 102 12.85 -1.02 3.65
C ALA A 102 14.27 -1.58 3.38
N VAL A 103 15.18 -0.83 2.74
CA VAL A 103 16.58 -1.23 2.46
C VAL A 103 17.33 -1.69 3.72
N PRO A 104 17.41 -0.90 4.81
CA PRO A 104 18.11 -1.33 6.02
C PRO A 104 17.47 -2.56 6.67
N LEU A 105 16.14 -2.65 6.63
CA LEU A 105 15.40 -3.81 7.13
C LEU A 105 15.68 -5.06 6.29
N ALA A 106 15.82 -4.89 4.97
CA ALA A 106 16.13 -5.97 4.04
C ALA A 106 17.59 -6.43 4.18
N MET A 107 18.51 -5.50 4.45
CA MET A 107 19.91 -5.82 4.74
C MET A 107 20.04 -6.66 6.01
N LEU A 108 19.23 -6.38 7.03
CA LEU A 108 19.26 -7.07 8.31
C LEU A 108 18.66 -8.49 8.22
N LEU A 109 17.69 -8.70 7.34
CA LEU A 109 16.99 -9.98 7.19
C LEU A 109 17.54 -10.90 6.09
N PHE A 110 17.97 -10.35 4.95
CA PHE A 110 18.40 -11.13 3.77
C PHE A 110 19.87 -10.93 3.38
N GLY A 111 20.61 -10.06 4.08
CA GLY A 111 21.98 -9.71 3.72
C GLY A 111 22.09 -8.97 2.37
N LYS A 112 23.31 -8.69 1.91
CA LYS A 112 23.56 -7.90 0.67
C LYS A 112 22.99 -8.54 -0.60
N GLY A 113 22.86 -9.86 -0.64
CA GLY A 113 22.41 -10.61 -1.84
C GLY A 113 20.91 -10.50 -2.12
N GLY A 114 20.06 -10.30 -1.10
CA GLY A 114 18.61 -10.22 -1.26
C GLY A 114 18.08 -8.87 -1.76
N LEU A 115 18.84 -7.78 -1.60
CA LEU A 115 18.39 -6.43 -1.96
C LEU A 115 18.20 -6.22 -3.46
N MET A 116 19.09 -6.81 -4.28
CA MET A 116 19.02 -6.69 -5.73
C MET A 116 17.76 -7.34 -6.32
N LEU A 117 17.18 -8.32 -5.65
CA LEU A 117 15.90 -8.94 -6.02
C LEU A 117 14.71 -8.26 -5.36
N PHE A 118 14.88 -7.76 -4.14
CA PHE A 118 13.81 -7.13 -3.36
C PHE A 118 13.37 -5.79 -3.93
N ILE A 119 14.29 -4.87 -4.24
CA ILE A 119 13.97 -3.52 -4.70
C ILE A 119 13.17 -3.54 -6.02
N PRO A 120 13.62 -4.21 -7.11
CA PRO A 120 12.87 -4.20 -8.36
C PRO A 120 11.51 -4.90 -8.22
N SER A 121 11.43 -6.00 -7.47
CA SER A 121 10.17 -6.71 -7.23
C SER A 121 9.17 -5.86 -6.44
N PHE A 122 9.65 -5.11 -5.44
CA PHE A 122 8.81 -4.25 -4.61
C PHE A 122 8.34 -3.03 -5.39
N SER A 123 9.22 -2.39 -6.15
CA SER A 123 8.86 -1.27 -7.03
C SER A 123 7.89 -1.70 -8.14
N ALA A 124 8.08 -2.85 -8.77
CA ALA A 124 7.14 -3.39 -9.75
C ALA A 124 5.76 -3.65 -9.14
N SER A 125 5.69 -4.27 -7.95
CA SER A 125 4.44 -4.47 -7.23
C SER A 125 3.75 -3.15 -6.84
N ALA A 126 4.51 -2.12 -6.48
CA ALA A 126 3.98 -0.80 -6.16
C ALA A 126 3.37 -0.12 -7.40
N VAL A 127 4.03 -0.20 -8.56
CA VAL A 127 3.50 0.35 -9.82
C VAL A 127 2.20 -0.35 -10.23
N VAL A 128 2.16 -1.69 -10.15
CA VAL A 128 0.94 -2.44 -10.50
C VAL A 128 -0.20 -2.15 -9.52
N GLY A 129 0.09 -2.17 -8.21
CA GLY A 129 -0.90 -1.84 -7.18
C GLY A 129 -1.45 -0.43 -7.33
N ALA A 130 -0.59 0.53 -7.67
CA ALA A 130 -0.96 1.90 -7.94
C ALA A 130 -1.83 2.09 -9.19
N ALA A 131 -1.50 1.41 -10.29
CA ALA A 131 -2.28 1.46 -11.52
C ALA A 131 -3.72 0.94 -11.27
N LEU A 132 -3.85 -0.15 -10.51
CA LEU A 132 -5.15 -0.67 -10.09
C LEU A 132 -5.89 0.28 -9.15
N ALA A 133 -5.19 0.86 -8.16
CA ALA A 133 -5.77 1.86 -7.26
C ALA A 133 -6.27 3.10 -8.03
N TYR A 134 -5.55 3.55 -9.06
CA TYR A 134 -5.98 4.66 -9.92
C TYR A 134 -7.30 4.36 -10.62
N VAL A 135 -7.41 3.20 -11.26
CA VAL A 135 -8.62 2.78 -11.99
C VAL A 135 -9.81 2.69 -11.03
N LEU A 136 -9.61 2.09 -9.84
CA LEU A 136 -10.66 1.95 -8.83
C LEU A 136 -11.08 3.28 -8.22
N VAL A 137 -10.14 4.18 -7.89
CA VAL A 137 -10.46 5.51 -7.39
C VAL A 137 -11.23 6.32 -8.44
N ARG A 138 -10.87 6.20 -9.72
CA ARG A 138 -11.64 6.80 -10.83
C ARG A 138 -13.06 6.26 -10.90
N ALA A 139 -13.26 4.96 -10.73
CA ALA A 139 -14.58 4.33 -10.74
C ALA A 139 -15.43 4.70 -9.51
N LEU A 140 -14.80 4.81 -8.33
CA LEU A 140 -15.45 5.11 -7.06
C LEU A 140 -15.57 6.61 -6.76
N TRP A 141 -14.92 7.47 -7.55
CA TRP A 141 -14.95 8.92 -7.39
C TRP A 141 -16.35 9.52 -7.16
N PRO A 142 -17.41 9.17 -7.93
CA PRO A 142 -18.74 9.74 -7.70
C PRO A 142 -19.37 9.36 -6.36
N VAL A 143 -18.95 8.25 -5.75
CA VAL A 143 -19.41 7.85 -4.41
C VAL A 143 -18.59 8.59 -3.35
N ILE A 144 -17.27 8.63 -3.52
CA ILE A 144 -16.35 9.28 -2.57
C ILE A 144 -16.61 10.79 -2.49
N SER A 145 -16.83 11.45 -3.63
CA SER A 145 -17.08 12.90 -3.66
C SER A 145 -18.33 13.27 -2.87
N ARG A 146 -19.39 12.44 -2.92
CA ARG A 146 -20.61 12.63 -2.14
C ARG A 146 -20.39 12.49 -0.65
N GLU A 147 -19.50 11.60 -0.22
CA GLU A 147 -19.22 11.40 1.20
C GLU A 147 -18.39 12.54 1.77
N ILE A 148 -17.43 13.07 1.00
CA ILE A 148 -16.63 14.24 1.38
C ILE A 148 -17.49 15.51 1.47
N GLU A 149 -18.49 15.67 0.60
CA GLU A 149 -19.42 16.80 0.63
C GLU A 149 -20.44 16.72 1.78
N ARG A 150 -20.62 15.55 2.42
CA ARG A 150 -21.57 15.33 3.52
C ARG A 150 -20.97 15.49 4.92
N GLY A 151 -19.65 15.49 5.05
CA GLY A 151 -18.92 15.66 6.32
C GLY A 151 -18.42 17.08 6.52
#